data_AF-A0A2R6CR88-F1
#
_entry.id   AF-A0A2R6CR88-F1
#
_cell.length_a   1.000
_cell.length_b   1.000
_cell.length_c   1.000
_cell.angle_alpha   90.00
_cell.angle_beta   90.00
_cell.angle_gamma   90.00
#
_symmetry.space_group_name_H-M   'P 1'
#
loop_
_entity.id
_entity.type
_entity.pdbx_description
1 polymer ?
#
loop_
_entity_poly.entity_id
_entity_poly.type
_entity_poly.pdbx_seq_one_letter_code
_entity_poly.pdbx_strand_id
1 'polypeptide(L)' 'MNVEFLGGAREIGRSAILVNDSLLLDYGLQTSTPLQYPVGDVDPEAVVVSHGHLDHAGAVPAL' A
#
# COMPACT_ATOMS: atom_id res chain seq x y z
N MET A 1 0.30 17.80 -8.25
CA MET A 1 -0.01 16.40 -7.93
C MET A 1 1.24 15.80 -7.32
N ASN A 2 1.18 15.42 -6.05
CA ASN A 2 2.25 14.70 -5.34
C ASN A 2 1.90 13.20 -5.33
N VAL A 3 2.90 12.36 -5.60
CA VAL A 3 2.75 10.89 -5.65
C VAL A 3 3.91 10.27 -4.89
N GLU A 4 3.59 9.53 -3.85
CA GLU A 4 4.56 8.87 -2.98
C GLU A 4 4.41 7.36 -3.08
N PHE A 5 5.53 6.69 -3.36
CA PHE A 5 5.58 5.23 -3.45
C PHE A 5 6.00 4.66 -2.10
N LEU A 6 5.06 4.01 -1.42
CA LEU A 6 5.23 3.40 -0.10
C LEU A 6 5.53 1.89 -0.19
N GLY A 7 5.32 1.30 -1.37
CA GLY A 7 5.74 -0.06 -1.70
C GLY A 7 5.41 -0.39 -3.15
N GLY A 8 5.93 -1.53 -3.65
CA GLY A 8 5.75 -1.96 -5.04
C GLY A 8 6.62 -1.20 -6.06
N ALA A 9 7.50 -0.31 -5.63
CA ALA A 9 8.43 0.41 -6.49
C ALA A 9 9.79 -0.32 -6.55
N ARG A 10 10.12 -0.87 -7.74
CA ARG A 10 11.31 -1.72 -7.97
C ARG A 10 11.31 -3.02 -7.15
N GLU A 11 10.13 -3.54 -6.85
CA GLU A 11 9.92 -4.79 -6.11
C GLU A 11 8.59 -5.42 -6.49
N ILE A 12 8.30 -6.62 -5.95
CA ILE A 12 7.00 -7.28 -6.05
C ILE A 12 6.46 -7.45 -4.64
N GLY A 13 5.18 -7.12 -4.44
CA GLY A 13 4.55 -7.19 -3.13
C GLY A 13 4.31 -5.81 -2.51
N ARG A 14 3.52 -5.79 -1.43
CA ARG A 14 3.28 -4.62 -0.57
C ARG A 14 2.94 -3.32 -1.34
N SER A 15 2.13 -3.43 -2.39
CA SER A 15 1.75 -2.27 -3.21
C SER A 15 1.06 -1.20 -2.37
N ALA A 16 1.53 0.04 -2.47
CA ALA A 16 0.93 1.19 -1.81
C ALA A 16 1.45 2.49 -2.45
N ILE A 17 0.53 3.32 -2.92
CA ILE A 17 0.84 4.64 -3.51
C ILE A 17 -0.07 5.69 -2.89
N LEU A 18 0.52 6.70 -2.24
CA LEU A 18 -0.22 7.83 -1.67
C LEU A 18 -0.22 8.99 -2.66
N VAL A 19 -1.41 9.51 -2.96
CA VAL A 19 -1.62 10.62 -3.88
C VAL A 19 -2.12 11.83 -3.08
N ASN A 20 -1.38 12.93 -3.14
CA ASN A 20 -1.67 14.19 -2.46
C ASN A 20 -2.06 14.00 -0.97
N ASP A 21 -1.37 13.11 -0.25
CA ASP A 21 -1.58 12.84 1.18
C ASP A 21 -3.02 12.46 1.59
N SER A 22 -3.87 12.03 0.64
CA SER A 22 -5.31 11.87 0.87
C SER A 22 -5.89 10.59 0.25
N LEU A 23 -5.43 10.21 -0.94
CA LEU A 23 -5.91 9.01 -1.64
C LEU A 23 -4.83 7.94 -1.66
N LEU A 24 -5.10 6.81 -1.03
CA LEU A 24 -4.22 5.65 -1.04
C LEU A 24 -4.68 4.64 -2.11
N LEU A 25 -3.79 4.29 -3.02
CA LEU A 25 -4.00 3.28 -4.06
C LEU A 25 -3.29 2.00 -3.65
N ASP A 26 -4.09 0.95 -3.38
CA ASP A 26 -3.69 -0.29 -2.73
C ASP A 26 -3.02 -0.09 -1.36
N TYR A 27 -3.14 -1.11 -0.51
CA TYR A 27 -2.35 -1.21 0.72
C TYR A 27 -2.10 -2.69 1.01
N GLY A 28 -1.05 -3.20 0.37
CA GLY A 28 -0.75 -4.63 0.31
C GLY A 28 0.22 -5.12 1.37
N LEU A 29 0.21 -6.43 1.60
CA LEU A 29 1.20 -7.15 2.40
C LEU A 29 2.10 -7.98 1.47
N GLN A 30 3.41 -7.94 1.66
CA GLN A 30 4.30 -8.92 1.04
C GLN A 30 4.47 -10.12 1.96
N THR A 31 4.10 -11.31 1.47
CA THR A 31 4.12 -12.59 2.19
C THR A 31 5.52 -13.21 2.29
N SER A 32 6.57 -12.38 2.32
CA SER A 32 7.95 -12.83 2.54
C SER A 32 8.15 -13.31 3.98
N THR A 33 9.32 -13.88 4.27
CA THR A 33 9.77 -14.17 5.63
C THR A 33 11.01 -13.32 5.91
N PRO A 34 10.93 -12.27 6.75
CA PRO A 34 9.76 -11.80 7.50
C PRO A 34 8.68 -11.15 6.61
N LEU A 35 7.45 -11.06 7.13
CA LEU A 35 6.38 -10.28 6.48
C LEU A 35 6.82 -8.84 6.31
N GLN A 36 6.48 -8.22 5.17
CA GLN A 36 6.77 -6.82 4.92
C GLN A 36 5.49 -6.05 4.59
N TYR A 37 5.40 -4.86 5.18
CA TYR A 37 4.30 -3.91 5.02
C TYR A 37 4.78 -2.71 4.20
N PRO A 38 3.86 -1.89 3.66
CA PRO A 38 4.22 -0.59 3.10
C PRO A 38 4.95 0.27 4.13
N VAL A 39 5.85 1.12 3.67
CA VAL A 39 6.59 2.03 4.54
C VAL A 39 5.81 3.32 4.80
N GLY A 40 6.23 4.07 5.80
CA GLY A 40 5.61 5.35 6.15
C GLY A 40 4.44 5.20 7.13
N ASP A 41 4.04 6.35 7.67
CA ASP A 41 2.84 6.50 8.50
C ASP A 41 1.81 7.28 7.68
N VAL A 42 0.62 6.71 7.49
CA VAL A 42 -0.39 7.24 6.57
C VAL A 42 -1.75 7.30 7.25
N ASP A 43 -2.49 8.37 6.95
CA ASP A 43 -3.87 8.58 7.40
C ASP A 43 -4.71 9.09 6.21
N PRO A 44 -5.01 8.21 5.22
CA PRO A 44 -5.69 8.62 3.99
C PRO A 44 -7.19 8.84 4.22
N GLU A 45 -7.78 9.79 3.50
CA GLU A 45 -9.23 10.02 3.49
C GLU A 45 -9.99 8.88 2.79
N ALA A 46 -9.34 8.22 1.83
CA ALA A 46 -9.91 7.10 1.09
C ALA A 46 -8.84 6.11 0.61
N VAL A 47 -9.25 4.84 0.52
CA VAL A 47 -8.44 3.75 -0.03
C VAL A 47 -9.17 3.13 -1.22
N VAL A 48 -8.46 2.96 -2.33
CA VAL A 48 -8.94 2.20 -3.50
C VAL A 48 -8.09 0.95 -3.64
N VAL A 49 -8.72 -0.20 -3.49
CA VAL A 49 -8.09 -1.50 -3.72
C VAL A 49 -8.38 -1.95 -5.14
N SER A 50 -7.32 -2.19 -5.91
CA SER A 50 -7.43 -2.60 -7.31
C SER A 50 -8.05 -3.98 -7.48
N HIS A 51 -7.69 -4.95 -6.63
CA HIS A 51 -8.22 -6.32 -6.61
C HIS A 51 -7.83 -7.07 -5.33
N GLY A 52 -8.42 -8.25 -5.12
CA GLY A 52 -8.34 -9.00 -3.85
C GLY A 52 -7.07 -9.82 -3.59
N HIS A 53 -5.95 -9.56 -4.25
CA HIS A 53 -4.69 -10.22 -3.90
C HIS A 53 -4.05 -9.60 -2.65
N LEU A 54 -3.34 -10.41 -1.86
CA LEU A 54 -2.77 -9.97 -0.58
C LEU A 54 -1.72 -8.86 -0.74
N ASP A 55 -0.97 -8.86 -1.83
CA ASP A 55 0.00 -7.81 -2.15
C ASP A 55 -0.61 -6.48 -2.59
N HIS A 56 -1.94 -6.39 -2.64
CA HIS A 56 -2.71 -5.16 -2.91
C HIS A 56 -3.70 -4.81 -1.79
N ALA A 57 -4.32 -5.81 -1.16
CA ALA A 57 -5.37 -5.61 -0.16
C ALA A 57 -4.97 -6.04 1.27
N GLY A 58 -3.86 -6.77 1.40
CA GLY A 58 -3.54 -7.55 2.61
C GLY A 58 -3.20 -6.72 3.84
N ALA A 59 -2.80 -5.46 3.69
CA ALA A 59 -2.50 -4.56 4.80
C ALA A 59 -3.63 -3.56 5.09
N VAL A 60 -4.66 -3.47 4.25
CA VAL A 60 -5.80 -2.53 4.42
C VAL A 60 -6.42 -2.59 5.83
N PRO A 61 -6.61 -3.75 6.48
CA PRO A 61 -7.16 -3.79 7.84
C PRO A 61 -6.29 -3.15 8.94
N ALA A 62 -5.06 -2.76 8.63
CA ALA A 62 -4.13 -2.11 9.56
C ALA A 62 -4.10 -0.58 9.44
N LEU A 63 -4.91 -0.01 8.54
CA LEU A 63 -5.14 1.43 8.40
C LEU A 63 -6.14 1.95 9.45
#